data_AF-A0A7Z9G3S6-F1
#
_entry.id   AF-A0A7Z9G3S6-F1
#
_cell.length_a   1.000
_cell.length_b   1.000
_cell.length_c   1.000
_cell.angle_alpha   90.00
_cell.angle_beta   90.00
_cell.angle_gamma   90.00
#
_symmetry.space_group_name_H-M   'P 1'
#
loop_
_entity.id
_entity.type
_entity.pdbx_description
1 polymer ?
#
loop_
_entity_poly.entity_id
_entity_poly.type
_entity_poly.pdbx_seq_one_letter_code
_entity_poly.pdbx_strand_id
1 'polypeptide(L)' 'MAIPGESPEQIEIFKQNYGITFDQWIDNNFNYEKLIEPGGRSFPLEVVIDRDGFVVYLANNYIPGEAIKAVKKALGN' A
#
# COMPACT_ATOMS: atom_id res chain seq x y z
N MET A 1 -21.28 5.86 6.58
CA MET A 1 -21.52 4.46 6.17
C MET A 1 -20.14 3.90 5.87
N ALA A 2 -19.57 3.07 6.75
CA ALA A 2 -18.25 2.49 6.53
C ALA A 2 -18.35 1.42 5.45
N ILE A 3 -17.41 1.42 4.50
CA ILE A 3 -17.19 0.25 3.63
C ILE A 3 -16.82 -0.91 4.57
N PRO A 4 -17.39 -2.12 4.43
CA PRO A 4 -17.04 -3.26 5.27
C PRO A 4 -15.55 -3.59 5.03
N GLY A 5 -14.68 -3.10 5.91
CA GLY A 5 -13.30 -3.53 6.00
C GLY A 5 -13.28 -4.88 6.71
N GLU A 6 -12.44 -5.80 6.24
CA GLU A 6 -12.20 -7.09 6.86
C GLU A 6 -11.94 -6.91 8.37
N SER A 7 -12.51 -7.79 9.20
CA SER A 7 -12.27 -7.75 10.64
C SER A 7 -10.78 -8.00 10.93
N PRO A 8 -10.24 -7.53 12.08
CA PRO A 8 -8.87 -7.82 12.47
C PRO A 8 -8.52 -9.31 12.40
N GLU A 9 -9.46 -10.19 12.75
CA GLU A 9 -9.30 -11.63 12.67
C GLU A 9 -9.18 -12.14 11.22
N GLN A 10 -9.93 -11.57 10.28
CA GLN A 10 -9.83 -11.91 8.86
C GLN A 10 -8.47 -11.51 8.28
N ILE A 11 -7.92 -10.36 8.70
CA ILE A 11 -6.58 -9.91 8.33
C ILE A 11 -5.52 -10.88 8.88
N GLU A 12 -5.63 -11.31 10.14
CA GLU A 12 -4.68 -12.27 10.72
C GLU A 12 -4.73 -13.65 10.03
N ILE A 13 -5.92 -14.14 9.67
CA ILE A 13 -6.05 -15.38 8.90
C ILE A 13 -5.42 -15.23 7.52
N PHE A 14 -5.66 -14.11 6.83
CA PHE A 14 -5.05 -13.82 5.53
C PHE A 14 -3.52 -13.84 5.63
N LYS A 15 -2.95 -13.23 6.67
CA LYS A 15 -1.50 -13.23 6.91
C LYS A 15 -0.93 -14.64 7.04
N GLN A 16 -1.56 -15.48 7.84
CA GLN A 16 -1.12 -16.84 8.08
C GLN A 16 -1.20 -17.69 6.81
N ASN A 17 -2.29 -17.55 6.04
CA ASN A 17 -2.51 -18.32 4.82
C ASN A 17 -1.52 -17.95 3.69
N TYR A 18 -1.16 -16.68 3.56
CA TYR A 18 -0.28 -16.19 2.50
C TYR A 18 1.18 -15.98 2.94
N GLY A 19 1.51 -16.30 4.19
CA GLY A 19 2.87 -16.15 4.72
C GLY A 19 3.35 -14.70 4.73
N ILE A 20 2.45 -13.74 4.96
CA ILE A 20 2.80 -12.32 5.01
C ILE A 20 3.51 -12.03 6.33
N THR A 21 4.78 -11.62 6.23
CA THR A 21 5.66 -11.38 7.38
C THR A 21 6.02 -9.91 7.60
N PHE A 22 5.64 -9.01 6.68
CA PHE A 22 5.91 -7.58 6.81
C PHE A 22 4.90 -6.87 7.73
N ASP A 23 5.34 -5.76 8.33
CA ASP A 23 4.53 -4.93 9.22
C ASP A 23 3.29 -4.39 8.52
N GLN A 24 2.19 -4.32 9.26
CA GLN A 24 0.91 -3.81 8.78
C GLN A 24 0.39 -2.74 9.72
N TRP A 25 -0.26 -1.74 9.11
CA TRP A 25 -0.83 -0.61 9.81
C TRP A 25 -2.30 -0.51 9.43
N ILE A 26 -3.19 -0.52 10.43
CA ILE A 26 -4.64 -0.42 10.21
C ILE A 26 -5.04 1.06 10.17
N ASP A 27 -5.57 1.50 9.04
CA ASP A 27 -6.11 2.85 8.89
C ASP A 27 -7.60 2.91 9.32
N ASN A 28 -7.83 2.99 10.62
CA ASN A 28 -9.18 2.96 11.20
C ASN A 28 -10.08 4.16 10.82
N ASN A 29 -9.53 5.23 10.23
CA ASN A 29 -10.25 6.49 9.97
C ASN A 29 -10.05 7.04 8.55
N PHE A 30 -9.52 6.22 7.63
CA PHE A 30 -9.17 6.65 6.28
C PHE A 30 -8.23 7.86 6.29
N ASN A 31 -7.36 7.96 7.30
CA ASN A 31 -6.38 9.04 7.46
C ASN A 31 -5.26 8.91 6.44
N TYR A 32 -4.80 7.68 6.18
CA TYR A 32 -3.80 7.41 5.15
C TYR A 32 -4.37 7.69 3.76
N GLU A 33 -5.61 7.29 3.51
CA GLU A 33 -6.35 7.64 2.28
C GLU A 33 -6.33 9.16 2.03
N LYS A 34 -6.66 9.96 3.05
CA LYS A 34 -6.62 11.44 2.95
C LYS A 34 -5.22 12.01 2.69
N LEU A 35 -4.16 11.34 3.15
CA LEU A 35 -2.78 11.80 2.97
C LEU A 35 -2.26 11.54 1.56
N ILE A 36 -2.65 10.41 0.97
CA ILE A 36 -2.21 10.01 -0.37
C ILE A 36 -3.16 10.45 -1.49
N GLU A 37 -4.39 10.90 -1.15
CA GLU A 37 -5.35 11.49 -2.08
C GLU A 37 -5.50 13.01 -1.94
N PRO A 38 -4.65 13.81 -2.58
CA PRO A 38 -5.08 15.10 -3.10
C PRO A 38 -5.97 14.98 -4.36
N GLY A 39 -6.40 13.78 -4.78
CA GLY A 39 -6.97 13.55 -6.12
C GLY A 39 -7.92 12.36 -6.36
N GLY A 40 -8.49 11.70 -5.33
CA GLY A 40 -9.55 10.69 -5.53
C GLY A 40 -9.09 9.37 -6.17
N ARG A 41 -7.96 8.83 -5.73
CA ARG A 41 -7.41 7.53 -6.14
C ARG A 41 -7.98 6.36 -5.31
N SER A 42 -8.80 5.51 -5.94
CA SER A 42 -9.38 4.32 -5.31
C SER A 42 -8.38 3.20 -4.97
N PHE A 43 -8.50 2.57 -3.81
CA PHE A 43 -7.80 1.32 -3.50
C PHE A 43 -8.19 0.17 -4.47
N PRO A 44 -7.29 -0.81 -4.73
CA PRO A 44 -5.94 -0.97 -4.18
C PRO A 44 -4.94 0.03 -4.77
N LEU A 45 -4.03 0.52 -3.92
CA LEU A 45 -3.01 1.51 -4.25
C LEU A 45 -1.61 1.02 -3.87
N GLU A 46 -0.66 1.24 -4.76
CA GLU A 46 0.75 0.95 -4.55
C GLU A 46 1.56 2.22 -4.47
N VAL A 47 2.45 2.30 -3.49
CA VAL A 47 3.34 3.43 -3.26
C VAL A 47 4.77 2.90 -3.11
N VAL A 48 5.71 3.46 -3.87
CA VAL A 48 7.14 3.28 -3.60
C VAL A 48 7.71 4.62 -3.16
N ILE A 49 8.36 4.61 -2.01
CA ILE A 49 9.02 5.76 -1.40
C ILE A 49 10.53 5.48 -1.42
N ASP A 50 11.32 6.46 -1.84
CA ASP A 50 12.78 6.35 -1.81
C ASP A 50 13.38 6.58 -0.42
N ARG A 51 14.71 6.49 -0.32
CA ARG A 51 15.44 6.64 0.96
C ARG A 51 15.39 8.06 1.52
N ASP A 52 15.12 9.05 0.68
CA ASP A 52 15.00 10.45 1.06
C ASP A 52 13.55 10.81 1.45
N GLY A 53 12.63 9.84 1.37
CA GLY A 53 11.23 9.99 1.76
C GLY A 53 10.33 10.51 0.63
N PHE A 54 10.79 10.56 -0.61
CA PHE A 54 9.99 11.00 -1.75
C PHE A 54 9.20 9.85 -2.37
N VAL A 55 7.95 10.11 -2.74
CA VAL A 55 7.13 9.17 -3.53
C VAL A 55 7.68 9.15 -4.95
N VAL A 56 8.24 8.01 -5.36
CA VAL A 56 8.84 7.82 -6.69
C VAL A 56 7.98 6.98 -7.64
N TYR A 57 6.95 6.33 -7.11
CA TYR A 57 5.94 5.60 -7.86
C TYR A 57 4.64 5.54 -7.08
N LEU A 58 3.53 5.72 -7.79
CA LEU A 58 2.18 5.73 -7.24
C LEU A 58 1.20 5.24 -8.31
N ALA A 59 0.62 4.05 -8.12
CA ALA A 59 -0.27 3.43 -9.10
C ALA A 59 -1.51 2.81 -8.46
N ASN A 60 -2.62 2.89 -9.20
CA ASN A 60 -3.84 2.16 -8.90
C ASN A 60 -3.85 0.92 -9.80
N ASN A 61 -4.03 -0.26 -9.19
CA ASN A 61 -3.83 -1.59 -9.78
C ASN A 61 -2.36 -2.00 -9.95
N TYR A 62 -2.02 -3.19 -9.47
CA TYR A 62 -0.67 -3.75 -9.49
C TYR A 62 -0.17 -3.98 -10.92
N ILE A 63 0.97 -3.35 -11.25
CA ILE A 63 1.73 -3.63 -12.47
C ILE A 63 3.14 -4.11 -12.06
N PRO A 64 3.38 -5.44 -11.98
CA PRO A 64 4.60 -6.00 -11.41
C PRO A 64 5.91 -5.42 -11.95
N GLY A 65 5.99 -5.25 -13.27
CA GLY A 65 7.20 -4.75 -13.93
C GLY A 65 7.54 -3.30 -13.57
N GLU A 66 6.52 -2.46 -13.40
CA GLU A 66 6.69 -1.04 -13.05
C GLU A 66 7.03 -0.88 -11.57
N ALA A 67 6.36 -1.62 -10.70
CA ALA A 67 6.65 -1.64 -9.27
C ALA A 67 8.10 -2.09 -9.00
N ILE A 68 8.56 -3.18 -9.63
CA ILE A 68 9.95 -3.66 -9.48
C ILE A 68 10.95 -2.61 -9.99
N LYS A 69 10.66 -1.96 -11.13
CA LYS A 69 11.53 -0.91 -11.67
C LYS A 69 11.60 0.29 -10.73
N ALA A 70 10.48 0.69 -10.14
CA ALA A 70 10.43 1.76 -9.15
C ALA A 70 11.22 1.42 -7.89
N VAL A 71 11.10 0.20 -7.37
CA VAL A 71 11.89 -0.28 -6.22
C VAL A 71 13.39 -0.26 -6.53
N LYS A 72 13.81 -0.75 -7.70
CA LYS A 72 15.24 -0.72 -8.10
C LYS A 72 15.78 0.70 -8.15
N LYS A 73 15.01 1.62 -8.76
CA LYS A 73 15.34 3.05 -8.83
C LYS A 73 15.45 3.67 -7.42
N ALA A 74 14.50 3.37 -6.53
CA ALA A 74 14.49 3.85 -5.14
C ALA A 74 15.71 3.37 -4.34
N LEU A 75 16.28 2.22 -4.70
CA LEU A 75 17.47 1.66 -4.08
C LEU A 75 18.79 2.16 -4.69
N GLY A 76 18.74 2.93 -5.79
CA GLY A 76 19.91 3.47 -6.48
C GLY A 76 20.59 2.49 -7.46
N ASN A 77 19.84 1.50 -7.98
CA ASN A 77 20.31 0.53 -8.97
C ASN A 77 19.69 0.73 -10.36
#